data_AF-A0A5A7R477-F1
#
_entry.id   AF-A0A5A7R477-F1
#
_cell.length_a   1.000
_cell.length_b   1.000
_cell.length_c   1.000
_cell.angle_alpha   90.00
_cell.angle_beta   90.00
_cell.angle_gamma   90.00
#
_symmetry.space_group_name_H-M   'P 1'
#
loop_
_entity.id
_entity.type
_entity.pdbx_description
1 polymer ?
#
loop_
_entity_poly.entity_id
_entity_poly.type
_entity_poly.pdbx_seq_one_letter_code
_entity_poly.pdbx_strand_id
1 'polypeptide(L)'
;MHFYRKEGGFYGVHGIFGAQIPLGCGLAFAQKYSKDDNVTFSRYGDGAANQGQLFEALNMAALWNLPAIFVCENNHYGMGTAEWRAAKSPAYYMRGDYAPGLKTCLDGVPSPIY
;
A
#
# COMPACT_ATOMS: atom_id res chain seq x y z
N MET A 1 15.19 9.03 -3.36
CA MET A 1 14.84 9.77 -4.61
C MET A 1 13.38 10.23 -4.48
N HIS A 2 13.09 11.51 -4.76
CA HIS A 2 11.75 12.10 -4.64
C HIS A 2 11.30 12.64 -6.00
N PHE A 3 10.51 11.83 -6.73
CA PHE A 3 9.96 12.22 -8.02
C PHE A 3 8.51 12.68 -7.86
N TYR A 4 8.03 13.51 -8.77
CA TYR A 4 6.64 13.95 -8.87
C TYR A 4 6.33 14.29 -10.34
N ARG A 5 5.19 13.85 -10.87
CA ARG A 5 4.76 14.15 -12.23
C ARG A 5 3.25 14.10 -12.35
N LYS A 6 2.61 15.28 -12.35
CA LYS A 6 1.15 15.40 -12.40
C LYS A 6 0.56 14.90 -13.71
N GLU A 7 1.20 15.18 -14.83
CA GLU A 7 0.70 14.82 -16.17
C GLU A 7 0.64 13.30 -16.39
N GLY A 8 1.45 12.54 -15.64
CA GLY A 8 1.44 11.08 -15.66
C GLY A 8 0.66 10.46 -14.50
N GLY A 9 -0.11 11.23 -13.73
CA GLY A 9 -0.84 10.74 -12.55
C GLY A 9 0.08 10.26 -11.41
N PHE A 10 1.34 10.71 -11.38
CA PHE A 10 2.32 10.30 -10.39
C PHE A 10 2.45 11.36 -9.29
N TYR A 11 1.74 11.15 -8.19
CA TYR A 11 1.68 12.08 -7.06
C TYR A 11 2.85 11.95 -6.07
N GLY A 12 3.88 11.21 -6.47
CA GLY A 12 5.23 11.35 -5.94
C GLY A 12 5.66 10.35 -4.88
N VAL A 13 6.98 10.33 -4.65
CA VAL A 13 7.63 9.51 -3.62
C VAL A 13 7.86 10.36 -2.38
N HIS A 14 7.37 9.91 -1.23
CA HIS A 14 7.43 10.64 0.03
C HIS A 14 8.66 10.21 0.85
N GLY A 15 9.27 11.16 1.57
CA GLY A 15 10.40 10.88 2.48
C GLY A 15 10.01 10.17 3.77
N ILE A 16 8.74 10.25 4.13
CA ILE A 16 8.18 9.57 5.29
C ILE A 16 7.62 8.22 4.86
N PHE A 17 8.07 7.15 5.52
CA PHE A 17 7.59 5.80 5.26
C PHE A 17 6.08 5.70 5.50
N GLY A 18 5.35 5.25 4.48
CA GLY A 18 3.90 5.04 4.54
C GLY A 18 3.04 6.26 4.21
N ALA A 19 3.61 7.48 4.13
CA ALA A 19 2.85 8.72 3.91
C ALA A 19 2.03 8.75 2.60
N GLN A 20 2.47 8.00 1.59
CA GLN A 20 1.73 7.85 0.33
C GLN A 20 0.42 7.09 0.48
N ILE A 21 0.26 6.28 1.52
CA ILE A 21 -0.90 5.42 1.74
C ILE A 21 -2.17 6.26 2.00
N PRO A 22 -2.21 7.14 3.02
CA PRO A 22 -3.37 8.02 3.24
C PRO A 22 -3.54 9.04 2.11
N LEU A 23 -2.45 9.51 1.49
CA LEU A 23 -2.55 10.40 0.34
C LEU A 23 -3.29 9.74 -0.83
N GLY A 24 -2.92 8.50 -1.18
CA GLY A 24 -3.60 7.77 -2.24
C GLY A 24 -5.05 7.43 -1.89
N CYS A 25 -5.36 7.19 -0.61
CA CYS A 25 -6.74 7.08 -0.15
C CYS A 25 -7.53 8.38 -0.41
N GLY A 26 -6.93 9.54 -0.14
CA GLY A 26 -7.53 10.85 -0.44
C GLY A 26 -7.72 11.11 -1.93
N LEU A 27 -6.76 10.70 -2.76
CA LEU A 27 -6.88 10.77 -4.22
C LEU A 27 -8.02 9.88 -4.74
N ALA A 28 -8.14 8.65 -4.24
CA ALA A 28 -9.25 7.76 -4.58
C ALA A 28 -10.61 8.33 -4.14
N PHE A 29 -10.65 8.99 -2.98
CA PHE A 29 -11.84 9.71 -2.53
C PHE A 29 -12.21 10.84 -3.51
N ALA A 30 -11.23 11.64 -3.94
CA ALA A 30 -11.47 12.70 -4.92
C ALA A 30 -11.95 12.14 -6.26
N GLN A 31 -11.34 11.05 -6.76
CA GLN A 31 -11.78 10.36 -7.98
C GLN A 31 -13.24 9.92 -7.88
N LYS A 32 -13.61 9.25 -6.78
CA LYS A 32 -14.99 8.85 -6.53
C LYS A 32 -15.94 10.04 -6.46
N TYR A 33 -15.56 11.11 -5.77
CA TYR A 33 -16.37 12.31 -5.60
C TYR A 33 -16.61 13.02 -6.95
N SER A 34 -15.58 13.09 -7.79
CA SER A 34 -15.64 13.68 -9.12
C SER A 34 -16.21 12.76 -10.20
N LYS A 35 -16.59 11.51 -9.85
CA LYS A 35 -17.04 10.47 -10.79
C LYS A 35 -16.04 10.21 -11.91
N ASP A 36 -14.76 10.24 -11.55
CA ASP A 36 -13.66 9.87 -12.43
C ASP A 36 -13.51 8.35 -12.45
N ASP A 37 -13.32 7.75 -13.62
CA ASP A 37 -13.19 6.30 -13.82
C ASP A 37 -11.78 5.77 -13.54
N ASN A 38 -10.94 6.61 -12.91
CA ASN A 38 -9.58 6.29 -12.53
C ASN A 38 -9.50 5.52 -11.21
N VAL A 39 -8.45 4.70 -11.08
CA VAL A 39 -8.11 3.96 -9.86
C VAL A 39 -6.76 4.45 -9.32
N THR A 40 -6.68 4.70 -8.01
CA THR A 40 -5.42 5.11 -7.37
C THR A 40 -4.65 3.91 -6.85
N PHE A 41 -3.36 3.83 -7.22
CA PHE A 41 -2.42 2.84 -6.70
C PHE A 41 -1.49 3.45 -5.66
N SER A 42 -1.52 2.91 -4.44
CA SER A 42 -0.61 3.26 -3.35
C SER A 42 0.37 2.12 -3.12
N ARG A 43 1.62 2.27 -3.57
CA ARG A 43 2.70 1.29 -3.39
C ARG A 43 3.51 1.59 -2.14
N TYR A 44 3.83 0.58 -1.33
CA TYR A 44 4.60 0.70 -0.09
C TYR A 44 5.38 -0.60 0.18
N GLY A 45 6.42 -0.55 1.01
CA GLY A 45 7.23 -1.72 1.37
C GLY A 45 6.74 -2.45 2.63
N ASP A 46 7.27 -3.65 2.86
CA ASP A 46 7.10 -4.47 4.07
C ASP A 46 7.35 -3.70 5.39
N GLY A 47 8.35 -2.83 5.42
CA GLY A 47 8.62 -1.96 6.58
C GLY A 47 7.53 -0.90 6.82
N ALA A 48 6.99 -0.33 5.73
CA ALA A 48 5.89 0.64 5.80
C ALA A 48 4.54 -0.03 6.14
N ALA A 49 4.40 -1.34 5.92
CA ALA A 49 3.20 -2.11 6.23
C ALA A 49 2.91 -2.24 7.73
N ASN A 50 3.84 -1.83 8.59
CA ASN A 50 3.66 -1.77 10.05
C ASN A 50 3.20 -0.39 10.54
N GLN A 51 3.04 0.60 9.65
CA GLN A 51 2.57 1.93 10.02
C GLN A 51 1.06 1.95 10.26
N GLY A 52 0.62 2.61 11.34
CA GLY A 52 -0.81 2.72 11.71
C GLY A 52 -1.68 3.33 10.61
N GLN A 53 -1.13 4.30 9.87
CA GLN A 53 -1.78 4.97 8.74
C GLN A 53 -2.25 4.00 7.63
N LEU A 54 -1.65 2.81 7.51
CA LEU A 54 -2.12 1.79 6.58
C LEU A 54 -3.51 1.29 7.00
N PHE A 55 -3.69 0.95 8.27
CA PHE A 55 -4.96 0.41 8.76
C PHE A 55 -6.07 1.45 8.74
N GLU A 56 -5.75 2.70 9.06
CA GLU A 56 -6.68 3.83 8.94
C GLU A 56 -7.14 4.01 7.48
N ALA A 57 -6.20 4.03 6.53
CA ALA A 57 -6.51 4.17 5.11
C ALA A 57 -7.29 2.97 4.55
N LEU A 58 -6.94 1.73 4.93
CA LEU A 58 -7.68 0.53 4.54
C LEU A 58 -9.13 0.57 5.03
N ASN A 59 -9.34 0.95 6.30
CA ASN A 59 -10.66 1.09 6.87
C ASN A 59 -11.49 2.15 6.12
N MET A 60 -10.91 3.32 5.84
CA MET A 60 -11.59 4.40 5.13
C MET A 60 -11.91 4.01 3.67
N ALA A 61 -10.96 3.37 2.99
CA ALA A 61 -11.15 2.90 1.62
C ALA A 61 -12.28 1.85 1.52
N ALA A 62 -12.32 0.89 2.45
CA ALA A 62 -13.39 -0.11 2.51
C ALA A 62 -14.73 0.51 2.90
N LEU A 63 -14.78 1.31 3.98
CA LEU A 63 -15.99 1.95 4.47
C LEU A 63 -16.67 2.81 3.41
N TRP A 64 -15.86 3.54 2.64
CA TRP A 64 -16.36 4.43 1.60
C TRP A 64 -16.38 3.82 0.22
N ASN A 65 -16.05 2.53 0.05
CA ASN A 65 -15.96 1.85 -1.24
C ASN A 65 -15.17 2.68 -2.27
N LEU A 66 -13.93 3.04 -1.94
CA LEU A 66 -13.07 3.88 -2.77
C LEU A 66 -12.38 3.08 -3.88
N PRO A 67 -12.11 3.69 -5.05
CA PRO A 67 -11.30 3.10 -6.12
C PRO A 67 -9.79 3.18 -5.77
N ALA A 68 -9.38 2.50 -4.69
CA ALA A 68 -8.01 2.48 -4.20
C ALA A 68 -7.44 1.05 -4.18
N ILE A 69 -6.20 0.91 -4.65
CA ILE A 69 -5.44 -0.35 -4.59
C ILE A 69 -4.16 -0.10 -3.78
N PHE A 70 -4.01 -0.84 -2.68
CA PHE A 70 -2.84 -0.79 -1.81
C PHE A 70 -1.92 -1.97 -2.14
N VAL A 71 -0.70 -1.68 -2.58
CA VAL A 71 0.27 -2.70 -3.02
C VAL A 71 1.45 -2.73 -2.07
N CYS A 72 1.63 -3.86 -1.40
CA CYS A 72 2.81 -4.13 -0.58
C CYS A 72 3.89 -4.80 -1.43
N GLU A 73 5.01 -4.12 -1.64
CA GLU A 73 6.23 -4.67 -2.21
C GLU A 73 7.04 -5.31 -1.07
N ASN A 74 6.88 -6.62 -0.90
CA ASN A 74 7.59 -7.37 0.13
C ASN A 74 8.91 -7.96 -0.40
N ASN A 75 10.03 -7.36 -0.03
CA ASN A 75 11.37 -7.85 -0.32
C ASN A 75 12.04 -8.53 0.91
N HIS A 76 11.25 -8.80 1.95
CA HIS A 76 11.63 -9.40 3.24
C HIS A 76 12.51 -8.54 4.16
N TYR A 77 12.86 -7.30 3.76
CA TYR A 77 13.75 -6.43 4.53
C TYR A 77 13.38 -4.95 4.47
N GLY A 78 12.98 -4.40 5.62
CA GLY A 78 12.94 -2.97 5.88
C GLY A 78 14.31 -2.46 6.34
N MET A 79 15.08 -1.88 5.42
CA MET A 79 16.50 -1.52 5.65
C MET A 79 17.31 -2.75 6.14
N GLY A 80 17.78 -2.75 7.38
CA GLY A 80 18.51 -3.86 7.99
C GLY A 80 17.65 -4.81 8.83
N THR A 81 16.33 -4.62 8.85
CA THR A 81 15.40 -5.39 9.68
C THR A 81 14.62 -6.37 8.83
N ALA A 82 14.77 -7.66 9.13
CA ALA A 82 14.05 -8.72 8.44
C ALA A 82 12.57 -8.76 8.87
N GLU A 83 11.66 -9.12 7.97
CA GLU A 83 10.20 -9.09 8.21
C GLU A 83 9.77 -9.88 9.46
N TRP A 84 10.37 -11.05 9.71
CA TRP A 84 10.05 -11.90 10.87
C TRP A 84 10.55 -11.33 12.21
N ARG A 85 11.42 -10.31 12.17
CA ARG A 85 11.84 -9.52 13.34
C ARG A 85 11.00 -8.26 13.53
N ALA A 86 10.33 -7.79 12.47
CA ALA A 86 9.50 -6.58 12.48
C ALA A 86 8.01 -6.87 12.69
N ALA A 87 7.55 -8.08 12.36
CA ALA A 87 6.15 -8.44 12.40
C ALA A 87 5.95 -9.90 12.83
N LYS A 88 4.91 -10.14 13.65
CA LYS A 88 4.55 -11.51 14.06
C LYS A 88 3.94 -12.31 12.92
N SER A 89 3.19 -11.65 12.04
CA SER A 89 2.65 -12.24 10.81
C SER A 89 3.31 -11.58 9.58
N PRO A 90 4.15 -12.32 8.82
CA PRO A 90 4.76 -11.84 7.58
C PRO A 90 3.79 -11.91 6.39
N ALA A 91 2.60 -12.49 6.56
CA ALA A 91 1.56 -12.52 5.54
C ALA A 91 0.86 -11.15 5.42
N TYR A 92 1.58 -10.13 4.92
CA TYR A 92 1.09 -8.75 4.82
C TYR A 92 -0.23 -8.60 4.05
N TYR A 93 -0.45 -9.44 3.03
CA TYR A 93 -1.69 -9.44 2.23
C TYR A 93 -2.93 -9.87 3.04
N MET A 94 -2.76 -10.56 4.18
CA MET A 94 -3.88 -10.98 5.05
C MET A 94 -4.27 -9.92 6.09
N ARG A 95 -3.56 -8.79 6.15
CA ARG A 95 -3.78 -7.77 7.19
C ARG A 95 -5.01 -6.89 6.94
N GLY A 96 -5.48 -6.81 5.70
CA GLY A 96 -6.73 -6.14 5.36
C GLY A 96 -7.87 -7.15 5.43
N ASP A 97 -8.52 -7.24 6.59
CA ASP A 97 -9.66 -8.16 6.80
C ASP A 97 -10.77 -7.92 5.75
N TYR A 98 -11.30 -6.70 5.73
CA TYR A 98 -12.33 -6.26 4.76
C TYR A 98 -11.77 -5.66 3.47
N ALA A 99 -10.49 -5.31 3.45
CA ALA A 99 -9.83 -4.70 2.29
C ALA A 99 -8.95 -5.76 1.62
N PRO A 100 -9.40 -6.38 0.51
CA PRO A 100 -8.70 -7.51 -0.09
C PRO A 100 -7.28 -7.10 -0.47
N GLY A 101 -6.29 -7.76 0.15
CA GLY A 101 -4.88 -7.58 -0.18
C GLY A 101 -4.53 -8.31 -1.49
N LEU A 102 -3.88 -7.62 -2.41
CA LEU A 102 -3.34 -8.23 -3.64
C LEU A 102 -1.93 -8.77 -3.36
N LYS A 103 -1.75 -10.10 -3.34
CA LYS A 103 -0.43 -10.73 -3.32
C LYS A 103 0.06 -10.89 -4.76
N THR A 104 1.14 -10.20 -5.11
CA THR A 104 1.81 -10.37 -6.40
C THR A 104 3.18 -10.98 -6.18
N CYS A 105 3.46 -12.11 -6.83
CA CYS A 105 4.79 -12.71 -6.84
C CYS A 105 5.57 -12.04 -7.97
N LEU A 106 6.45 -11.10 -7.62
CA LEU A 106 7.55 -10.74 -8.51
C LEU A 106 8.59 -11.87 -8.36
N ASP A 107 9.07 -12.40 -9.49
CA ASP A 107 10.27 -13.26 -9.63
C ASP A 107 10.08 -14.79 -9.72
N GLY A 108 8.86 -15.34 -9.73
CA GLY A 108 8.67 -16.79 -9.91
C GLY A 108 9.29 -17.66 -8.80
N VAL A 109 9.80 -17.03 -7.73
CA VAL A 109 10.27 -17.69 -6.53
C VAL A 109 9.05 -17.99 -5.67
N PRO A 110 8.78 -19.27 -5.34
CA PRO A 110 7.67 -19.60 -4.46
C PRO A 110 7.84 -18.87 -3.12
N SER A 111 6.81 -18.15 -2.70
CA SER A 111 6.66 -17.67 -1.33
C SER A 111 6.98 -18.84 -0.38
N PRO A 112 7.97 -18.73 0.53
CA PRO A 112 8.16 -19.76 1.54
C PRO A 112 6.85 -19.86 2.33
N ILE A 113 6.30 -21.07 2.32
CA ILE A 113 5.07 -21.42 3.02
C ILE A 113 5.50 -21.57 4.48
N TYR A 114 5.27 -20.54 5.28
CA TYR A 114 5.24 -20.59 6.74
C TYR A 114 4.13 -19.67 7.25
#